data_AF-A0A932XKG5-F1
#
_entry.id   AF-A0A932XKG5-F1
#
_cell.length_a   1.000
_cell.length_b   1.000
_cell.length_c   1.000
_cell.angle_alpha   90.00
_cell.angle_beta   90.00
_cell.angle_gamma   90.00
#
_symmetry.space_group_name_H-M   'P 1'
#
loop_
_entity.id
_entity.type
_entity.pdbx_description
1 polymer ?
#
loop_
_entity_poly.entity_id
_entity_poly.type
_entity_poly.pdbx_seq_one_letter_code
_entity_poly.pdbx_strand_id
1 'polypeptide(L)'
;MTGCVESGLRTLEREIEGTIEVLGRAAEELLRLTDADETVSVESEDGELRAIIPLRFPDGIGEGVIIAELFRYHDSVRLDVHIEHNRRFVAPRGGVSDRRCFFNDFEASITMPPGTAELPSEFRKKVRVGIEVARHGVQRHNRQFAQPWHQVRVVAG
;
A
#
# COMPACT_ATOMS: atom_id res chain seq x y z
N MET A 1 6.62 -38.45 22.65
CA MET A 1 7.75 -37.85 21.91
C MET A 1 7.26 -36.59 21.15
N THR A 2 6.50 -35.72 21.83
CA THR A 2 5.75 -34.57 21.24
C THR A 2 6.30 -33.20 21.67
N GLY A 3 7.05 -33.14 22.78
CA GLY A 3 7.54 -31.88 23.36
C GLY A 3 8.56 -31.11 22.51
N CYS A 4 9.34 -31.77 21.65
CA CYS A 4 10.31 -31.08 20.79
C CYS A 4 9.64 -30.32 19.63
N VAL A 5 8.52 -30.83 19.11
CA VAL A 5 7.81 -30.22 17.98
C VAL A 5 6.98 -29.02 18.44
N GLU A 6 6.30 -29.15 19.58
CA GLU A 6 5.55 -28.04 20.20
C GLU A 6 6.47 -26.89 20.64
N SER A 7 7.69 -27.18 21.10
CA SER A 7 8.68 -26.15 21.43
C SER A 7 9.20 -25.40 20.20
N GLY A 8 9.38 -26.10 19.07
CA GLY A 8 9.81 -25.49 17.81
C GLY A 8 8.76 -24.54 17.23
N LEU A 9 7.50 -24.98 17.19
CA LEU A 9 6.36 -24.17 16.72
C LEU A 9 6.18 -22.89 17.54
N ARG A 10 6.19 -22.98 18.87
CA ARG A 10 6.08 -21.80 19.76
C ARG A 10 7.27 -20.84 19.68
N THR A 11 8.41 -21.29 19.18
CA THR A 11 9.60 -20.45 18.99
C THR A 11 9.47 -19.69 17.67
N LEU A 12 9.11 -20.39 16.60
CA LEU A 12 8.84 -19.80 15.30
C LEU A 12 7.72 -18.75 15.35
N GLU A 13 6.63 -19.03 16.08
CA GLU A 13 5.53 -18.08 16.25
C GLU A 13 5.99 -16.77 16.90
N ARG A 14 6.77 -16.86 17.97
CA ARG A 14 7.36 -15.68 18.65
C ARG A 14 8.36 -14.93 17.77
N GLU A 15 9.15 -15.65 16.97
CA GLU A 15 10.05 -15.00 16.01
C GLU A 15 9.30 -14.27 14.91
N ILE A 16 8.19 -14.84 14.41
CA ILE A 16 7.32 -14.18 13.42
C ILE A 16 6.70 -12.92 14.02
N GLU A 17 6.10 -13.00 15.22
CA GLU A 17 5.53 -11.84 15.92
C GLU A 17 6.57 -10.73 16.12
N GLY A 18 7.76 -11.09 16.61
CA GLY A 18 8.85 -10.12 16.79
C GLY A 18 9.33 -9.52 15.45
N THR A 19 9.29 -10.29 14.37
CA THR A 19 9.62 -9.79 13.02
C THR A 19 8.58 -8.79 12.54
N ILE A 20 7.29 -9.04 12.79
CA ILE A 20 6.19 -8.14 12.42
C ILE A 20 6.30 -6.83 13.20
N GLU A 21 6.61 -6.88 14.50
CA GLU A 21 6.80 -5.67 15.31
C GLU A 21 7.96 -4.81 14.79
N VAL A 22 9.10 -5.44 14.47
CA VAL A 22 10.28 -4.75 13.93
C VAL A 22 10.01 -4.14 12.56
N LEU A 23 9.44 -4.92 11.64
CA LEU A 23 9.18 -4.48 10.27
C LEU A 23 7.99 -3.53 10.18
N GLY A 24 7.08 -3.53 11.14
CA GLY A 24 5.95 -2.58 11.23
C GLY A 24 6.41 -1.13 11.17
N ARG A 25 7.43 -0.79 11.97
CA ARG A 25 8.03 0.55 11.95
C ARG A 25 8.64 0.91 10.60
N ALA A 26 9.30 -0.05 9.96
CA ALA A 26 9.88 0.14 8.63
C ALA A 26 8.81 0.33 7.55
N ALA A 27 7.66 -0.35 7.67
CA ALA A 27 6.51 -0.16 6.79
C ALA A 27 5.89 1.23 6.98
N GLU A 28 5.72 1.70 8.21
CA GLU A 28 5.28 3.07 8.48
C GLU A 28 6.22 4.12 7.89
N GLU A 29 7.53 3.97 8.09
CA GLU A 29 8.54 4.87 7.53
C GLU A 29 8.51 4.87 5.99
N LEU A 30 8.32 3.70 5.38
CA LEU A 30 8.16 3.58 3.93
C LEU A 30 6.95 4.39 3.43
N LEU A 31 5.83 4.36 4.16
CA LEU A 31 4.65 5.17 3.83
C LEU A 31 4.90 6.67 4.01
N ARG A 32 5.54 7.10 5.10
CA ARG A 32 5.87 8.53 5.33
C ARG A 32 6.77 9.11 4.24
N LEU A 33 7.62 8.30 3.61
CA LEU A 33 8.47 8.73 2.50
C LEU A 33 7.68 9.04 1.21
N THR A 34 6.42 8.66 1.14
CA THR A 34 5.57 8.89 -0.04
C THR A 34 4.81 10.21 0.02
N ASP A 35 4.48 10.68 1.23
CA ASP A 35 3.90 12.00 1.48
C ASP A 35 4.23 12.43 2.93
N ALA A 36 5.10 13.45 3.07
CA ALA A 36 5.70 13.80 4.37
C ALA A 36 4.76 14.62 5.28
N ASP A 37 3.70 15.21 4.72
CA ASP A 37 2.77 16.08 5.44
C ASP A 37 1.55 15.32 6.00
N GLU A 38 1.45 14.02 5.74
CA GLU A 38 0.31 13.20 6.12
C GLU A 38 0.62 12.29 7.31
N THR A 39 -0.40 12.05 8.14
CA THR A 39 -0.27 11.16 9.31
C THR A 39 -0.55 9.73 8.90
N VAL A 40 0.39 8.83 9.19
CA VAL A 40 0.18 7.39 9.04
C VAL A 40 -0.72 6.89 10.18
N SER A 41 -1.84 6.28 9.82
CA SER A 41 -2.69 5.54 10.75
C SER A 41 -2.23 4.09 10.80
N VAL A 42 -2.13 3.51 12.00
CA VAL A 42 -1.67 2.14 12.19
C VAL A 42 -2.71 1.37 12.98
N GLU A 43 -3.15 0.26 12.42
CA GLU A 43 -4.05 -0.71 13.03
C GLU A 43 -3.23 -1.99 13.27
N SER A 44 -3.37 -2.59 14.45
CA SER A 44 -2.76 -3.90 14.72
C SER A 44 -3.78 -4.78 15.43
N GLU A 45 -4.02 -5.95 14.84
CA GLU A 45 -4.98 -6.94 15.31
C GLU A 45 -4.39 -8.33 15.04
N ASP A 46 -4.49 -9.25 16.01
CA ASP A 46 -4.09 -10.66 15.89
C ASP A 46 -2.68 -10.93 15.29
N GLY A 47 -1.71 -10.06 15.59
CA GLY A 47 -0.33 -10.20 15.09
C GLY A 47 -0.16 -9.75 13.64
N GLU A 48 -1.15 -9.06 13.07
CA GLU A 48 -1.06 -8.36 11.81
C GLU A 48 -0.91 -6.85 12.07
N LEU A 49 -0.30 -6.16 11.11
CA LEU A 49 -0.16 -4.71 11.14
C LEU A 49 -0.60 -4.14 9.81
N ARG A 50 -1.47 -3.13 9.86
CA ARG A 50 -1.98 -2.40 8.72
C ARG A 50 -1.68 -0.93 8.90
N ALA A 51 -0.81 -0.38 8.07
CA ALA A 51 -0.48 1.02 8.04
C ALA A 51 -1.13 1.70 6.83
N ILE A 52 -1.71 2.88 7.03
CA ILE A 52 -2.51 3.59 6.04
C ILE A 52 -2.06 5.04 6.01
N ILE A 53 -1.78 5.58 4.83
CA ILE A 53 -1.50 7.01 4.64
C ILE A 53 -2.40 7.57 3.53
N PRO A 54 -3.01 8.76 3.72
CA PRO A 54 -3.69 9.46 2.65
C PRO A 54 -2.78 9.68 1.43
N LEU A 55 -3.33 9.46 0.24
CA LEU A 55 -2.65 9.67 -1.02
C LEU A 55 -3.22 10.90 -1.72
N ARG A 56 -2.44 12.00 -1.73
CA ARG A 56 -2.80 13.21 -2.46
C ARG A 56 -2.31 13.16 -3.90
N PHE A 57 -3.24 13.44 -4.83
CA PHE A 57 -2.93 13.54 -6.24
C PHE A 57 -2.64 15.00 -6.64
N PRO A 58 -1.58 15.27 -7.44
CA PRO A 58 -1.10 16.64 -7.69
C PRO A 58 -2.10 17.61 -8.32
N ASP A 59 -3.14 17.12 -8.98
CA ASP A 59 -4.19 17.91 -9.63
C ASP A 59 -5.49 18.01 -8.79
N GLY A 60 -5.46 17.51 -7.55
CA GLY A 60 -6.64 17.43 -6.68
C GLY A 60 -7.69 16.43 -7.16
N ILE A 61 -7.35 15.60 -8.15
CA ILE A 61 -8.21 14.56 -8.70
C ILE A 61 -7.88 13.26 -7.97
N GLY A 62 -8.51 13.03 -6.83
CA GLY A 62 -8.32 11.80 -6.08
C GLY A 62 -8.54 11.94 -4.60
N GLU A 63 -9.20 10.95 -4.02
CA GLU A 63 -8.91 10.51 -2.67
C GLU A 63 -8.48 9.06 -2.82
N GLY A 64 -7.37 8.75 -2.19
CA GLY A 64 -6.87 7.41 -2.10
C GLY A 64 -6.10 7.24 -0.83
N VAL A 65 -5.73 6.01 -0.58
CA VAL A 65 -4.85 5.65 0.51
C VAL A 65 -3.77 4.72 -0.06
N ILE A 66 -2.57 4.84 0.48
CA ILE A 66 -1.57 3.79 0.34
C ILE A 66 -1.71 2.94 1.60
N ILE A 67 -1.83 1.63 1.39
CA ILE A 67 -1.98 0.65 2.46
C ILE A 67 -0.75 -0.24 2.44
N ALA A 68 -0.20 -0.50 3.62
CA ALA A 68 0.85 -1.49 3.86
C ALA A 68 0.34 -2.51 4.88
N GLU A 69 0.25 -3.77 4.47
CA GLU A 69 -0.24 -4.89 5.29
C GLU A 69 0.89 -5.86 5.56
N LEU A 70 1.19 -6.07 6.83
CA LEU A 70 2.25 -6.93 7.32
C LEU A 70 1.64 -8.03 8.17
N PHE A 71 1.74 -9.28 7.71
CA PHE A 71 1.04 -10.40 8.33
C PHE A 71 1.85 -11.70 8.24
N ARG A 72 1.47 -12.68 9.06
CA ARG A 72 2.04 -14.02 9.01
C ARG A 72 1.58 -14.73 7.73
N TYR A 73 2.53 -15.18 6.93
CA TYR A 73 2.29 -16.00 5.75
C TYR A 73 3.04 -17.33 5.89
N HIS A 74 2.33 -18.37 6.30
CA HIS A 74 2.93 -19.66 6.69
C HIS A 74 4.03 -19.49 7.77
N ASP A 75 5.26 -19.85 7.46
CA ASP A 75 6.45 -19.78 8.33
C ASP A 75 7.28 -18.51 8.05
N SER A 76 6.64 -17.48 7.49
CA SER A 76 7.29 -16.25 7.06
C SER A 76 6.41 -15.02 7.32
N VAL A 77 6.99 -13.84 7.15
CA VAL A 77 6.26 -12.57 7.21
C VAL A 77 6.10 -12.04 5.79
N ARG A 78 4.88 -11.63 5.44
CA ARG A 78 4.60 -11.01 4.15
C ARG A 78 4.21 -9.56 4.35
N LEU A 79 4.79 -8.68 3.53
CA LEU A 79 4.41 -7.29 3.42
C LEU A 79 3.79 -7.07 2.03
N ASP A 80 2.54 -6.63 2.02
CA ASP A 80 1.84 -6.17 0.83
C ASP A 80 1.70 -4.64 0.90
N VAL A 81 1.98 -3.96 -0.21
CA VAL A 81 1.79 -2.50 -0.34
C VAL A 81 0.99 -2.21 -1.60
N HIS A 82 -0.14 -1.55 -1.43
CA HIS A 82 -1.02 -1.20 -2.54
C HIS A 82 -1.67 0.17 -2.40
N ILE A 83 -2.24 0.66 -3.49
CA ILE A 83 -3.04 1.88 -3.52
C ILE A 83 -4.52 1.50 -3.64
N GLU A 84 -5.35 2.06 -2.76
CA GLU A 84 -6.80 2.10 -2.95
C GLU A 84 -7.25 3.51 -3.31
N HIS A 85 -8.12 3.65 -4.30
CA HIS A 85 -8.63 4.96 -4.71
C HIS A 85 -10.00 4.90 -5.40
N ASN A 86 -10.71 6.02 -5.38
CA ASN A 86 -12.07 6.17 -5.92
C ASN A 86 -12.15 6.82 -7.32
N ARG A 87 -11.05 6.83 -8.09
CA ARG A 87 -10.96 7.44 -9.44
C ARG A 87 -11.97 6.84 -10.45
N ARG A 88 -12.68 7.71 -11.17
CA ARG A 88 -13.67 7.33 -12.21
C ARG A 88 -13.58 8.24 -13.44
N PHE A 89 -14.11 7.78 -14.58
CA PHE A 89 -14.29 8.68 -15.73
C PHE A 89 -15.49 9.61 -15.52
N VAL A 90 -15.53 10.75 -16.20
CA VAL A 90 -16.69 11.66 -16.18
C VAL A 90 -17.37 11.70 -17.54
N ALA A 91 -18.70 11.64 -17.52
CA ALA A 91 -19.52 11.80 -18.71
C ALA A 91 -19.55 13.28 -19.17
N PRO A 92 -19.81 13.57 -20.46
CA PRO A 92 -19.89 14.95 -20.98
C PRO A 92 -20.83 15.89 -20.21
N ARG A 93 -21.84 15.34 -19.51
CA ARG A 93 -22.83 16.08 -18.71
C ARG A 93 -22.41 16.28 -17.25
N GLY A 94 -21.17 15.96 -16.88
CA GLY A 94 -20.64 16.08 -15.51
C GLY A 94 -20.98 14.92 -14.58
N GLY A 95 -21.76 13.93 -15.04
CA GLY A 95 -22.07 12.74 -14.27
C GLY A 95 -20.87 11.80 -14.12
N VAL A 96 -20.76 11.17 -12.96
CA VAL A 96 -19.78 10.12 -12.68
C VAL A 96 -20.05 8.93 -13.60
N SER A 97 -19.03 8.43 -14.29
CA SER A 97 -19.13 7.19 -15.07
C SER A 97 -19.04 5.99 -14.15
N ASP A 98 -19.84 4.95 -14.41
CA ASP A 98 -19.72 3.64 -13.75
C ASP A 98 -18.41 2.91 -14.14
N ARG A 99 -17.70 3.41 -15.15
CA ARG A 99 -16.40 2.88 -15.54
C ARG A 99 -15.33 3.34 -14.53
N ARG A 100 -14.91 2.41 -13.68
CA ARG A 100 -13.70 2.56 -12.86
C ARG A 100 -12.48 2.79 -13.75
N CYS A 101 -11.59 3.66 -13.28
CA CYS A 101 -10.32 3.91 -13.92
C CYS A 101 -9.28 2.98 -13.29
N PHE A 102 -8.90 1.91 -13.98
CA PHE A 102 -7.85 0.96 -13.55
C PHE A 102 -6.42 1.51 -13.74
N PHE A 103 -6.25 2.83 -13.93
CA PHE A 103 -4.94 3.40 -14.12
C PHE A 103 -4.15 3.37 -12.80
N ASN A 104 -3.19 2.44 -12.75
CA ASN A 104 -2.17 2.28 -11.73
C ASN A 104 -2.68 1.91 -10.33
N ASP A 105 -3.31 0.75 -10.24
CA ASP A 105 -3.36 -0.05 -9.01
C ASP A 105 -1.93 -0.54 -8.73
N PHE A 106 -1.11 0.32 -8.13
CA PHE A 106 0.21 -0.11 -7.69
C PHE A 106 0.01 -1.18 -6.62
N GLU A 107 0.65 -2.33 -6.82
CA GLU A 107 0.70 -3.41 -5.84
C GLU A 107 2.12 -3.99 -5.85
N ALA A 108 2.68 -4.19 -4.66
CA ALA A 108 3.95 -4.87 -4.49
C ALA A 108 3.95 -5.68 -3.20
N SER A 109 4.41 -6.91 -3.33
CA SER A 109 4.53 -7.85 -2.22
C SER A 109 5.98 -8.28 -2.03
N ILE A 110 6.35 -8.55 -0.78
CA ILE A 110 7.58 -9.24 -0.44
C ILE A 110 7.36 -10.19 0.74
N THR A 111 7.94 -11.38 0.64
CA THR A 111 7.97 -12.37 1.73
C THR A 111 9.37 -12.40 2.32
N MET A 112 9.45 -12.37 3.65
CA MET A 112 10.69 -12.28 4.42
C MET A 112 10.73 -13.38 5.48
N PRO A 113 11.89 -13.99 5.72
CA PRO A 113 12.04 -15.01 6.76
C PRO A 113 11.89 -14.40 8.16
N PRO A 114 11.53 -15.21 9.17
CA PRO A 114 11.60 -14.80 10.57
C PRO A 114 13.00 -14.29 10.94
N GLY A 115 13.07 -13.30 11.81
CA GLY A 115 14.31 -12.64 12.23
C GLY A 115 14.81 -11.56 11.27
N THR A 116 14.06 -11.23 10.21
CA THR A 116 14.41 -10.12 9.31
C THR A 116 14.31 -8.79 10.05
N ALA A 117 15.42 -8.05 10.11
CA ALA A 117 15.49 -6.78 10.84
C ALA A 117 15.16 -5.55 9.97
N GLU A 118 15.31 -5.64 8.64
CA GLU A 118 15.19 -4.49 7.75
C GLU A 118 14.48 -4.83 6.44
N LEU A 119 13.73 -3.86 5.91
CA LEU A 119 13.15 -3.96 4.57
C LEU A 119 14.25 -3.86 3.49
N PRO A 120 14.28 -4.77 2.51
CA PRO A 120 15.22 -4.71 1.39
C PRO A 120 15.15 -3.36 0.66
N SER A 121 16.32 -2.78 0.39
CA SER A 121 16.45 -1.46 -0.27
C SER A 121 15.75 -1.42 -1.64
N GLU A 122 15.87 -2.50 -2.41
CA GLU A 122 15.24 -2.60 -3.73
C GLU A 122 13.71 -2.64 -3.63
N PHE A 123 13.14 -3.27 -2.59
CA PHE A 123 11.70 -3.26 -2.35
C PHE A 123 11.21 -1.85 -2.00
N ARG A 124 11.91 -1.17 -1.08
CA ARG A 124 11.62 0.22 -0.71
C ARG A 124 11.65 1.15 -1.93
N LYS A 125 12.66 1.01 -2.79
CA LYS A 125 12.80 1.77 -4.03
C LYS A 125 11.67 1.48 -5.01
N LYS A 126 11.31 0.20 -5.20
CA LYS A 126 10.18 -0.22 -6.05
C LYS A 126 8.88 0.42 -5.60
N VAL A 127 8.59 0.37 -4.29
CA VAL A 127 7.37 0.97 -3.71
C VAL A 127 7.32 2.48 -3.95
N ARG A 128 8.39 3.20 -3.62
CA ARG A 128 8.45 4.64 -3.82
C ARG A 128 8.23 5.04 -5.28
N VAL A 129 8.95 4.39 -6.21
CA VAL A 129 8.83 4.68 -7.64
C VAL A 129 7.44 4.31 -8.17
N GLY A 130 6.90 3.17 -7.76
CA GLY A 130 5.57 2.71 -8.19
C GLY A 130 4.46 3.67 -7.77
N ILE A 131 4.50 4.15 -6.53
CA ILE A 131 3.56 5.15 -6.01
C ILE A 131 3.69 6.47 -6.76
N GLU A 132 4.91 6.95 -7.01
CA GLU A 132 5.13 8.19 -7.78
C GLU A 132 4.58 8.08 -9.21
N VAL A 133 4.80 6.95 -9.88
CA VAL A 133 4.24 6.67 -11.22
C VAL A 133 2.71 6.61 -11.17
N ALA A 134 2.12 6.03 -10.12
CA ALA A 134 0.67 5.99 -9.91
C ALA A 134 0.07 7.39 -9.68
N ARG A 135 0.78 8.26 -8.96
CA ARG A 135 0.41 9.67 -8.76
C ARG A 135 0.44 10.44 -10.08
N HIS A 136 1.50 10.29 -10.88
CA HIS A 136 1.68 11.04 -12.12
C HIS A 136 0.89 10.48 -13.32
N GLY A 137 0.52 9.20 -13.30
CA GLY A 137 -0.17 8.53 -14.41
C GLY A 137 -1.49 9.22 -14.79
N VAL A 138 -2.31 9.58 -13.81
CA VAL A 138 -3.59 10.27 -14.05
C VAL A 138 -3.39 11.67 -14.59
N GLN A 139 -2.43 12.43 -14.05
CA GLN A 139 -2.11 13.75 -14.55
C GLN A 139 -1.67 13.70 -16.01
N ARG A 140 -0.80 12.74 -16.36
CA ARG A 140 -0.36 12.53 -17.75
C ARG A 140 -1.52 12.19 -18.66
N HIS A 141 -2.40 11.27 -18.25
CA HIS A 141 -3.60 10.90 -19.01
C HIS A 141 -4.50 12.13 -19.26
N ASN A 142 -4.83 12.88 -18.21
CA ASN A 142 -5.71 14.05 -18.32
C ASN A 142 -5.12 15.16 -19.20
N ARG A 143 -3.80 15.37 -19.18
CA ARG A 143 -3.13 16.31 -20.11
C ARG A 143 -3.22 15.84 -21.56
N GLN A 144 -3.09 14.53 -21.80
CA GLN A 144 -3.15 13.96 -23.14
C GLN A 144 -4.57 13.98 -23.71
N PHE A 145 -5.59 13.81 -22.86
CA PHE A 145 -6.99 13.75 -23.25
C PHE A 145 -7.79 14.90 -22.62
N ALA A 146 -7.57 16.12 -23.13
CA ALA A 146 -8.16 17.35 -22.59
C ALA A 146 -9.70 17.44 -22.74
N GLN A 147 -10.30 16.60 -23.57
CA GLN A 147 -11.76 16.58 -23.74
C GLN A 147 -12.44 16.04 -22.47
N PRO A 148 -13.49 16.70 -21.95
CA PRO A 148 -14.08 16.37 -20.65
C PRO A 148 -14.51 14.91 -20.48
N TRP A 149 -14.93 14.24 -21.55
CA TRP A 149 -15.39 12.85 -21.54
C TRP A 149 -14.28 11.80 -21.50
N HIS A 150 -13.03 12.22 -21.69
CA HIS A 150 -11.84 11.38 -21.55
C HIS A 150 -11.04 11.70 -20.28
N GLN A 151 -11.43 12.76 -19.55
CA GLN A 151 -10.83 13.10 -18.28
C GLN A 151 -11.24 12.09 -17.21
N VAL A 152 -10.24 11.64 -16.45
CA VAL A 152 -10.44 10.96 -15.17
C VAL A 152 -10.71 12.06 -14.15
N ARG A 153 -11.82 11.96 -13.42
CA ARG A 153 -12.06 12.78 -12.23
C ARG A 153 -12.28 11.90 -11.03
N VAL A 154 -12.22 12.50 -9.86
CA VAL A 154 -12.42 11.80 -8.61
C VAL A 154 -13.60 12.43 -7.90
N VAL A 155 -14.42 11.52 -7.40
CA VAL A 155 -15.56 11.82 -6.55
C VAL A 155 -15.05 11.60 -5.14
N ALA A 156 -15.04 12.65 -4.31
CA ALA A 156 -14.86 12.48 -2.87
C ALA A 156 -15.93 11.49 -2.37
N GLY A 157 -15.51 10.50 -1.59
CA GLY A 157 -16.41 9.52 -0.98
C GLY A 157 -17.21 10.14 0.14
#